data_AF-E3LK42-F1
#
_entry.id   AF-E3LK42-F1
#
_cell.length_a   1.000
_cell.length_b   1.000
_cell.length_c   1.000
_cell.angle_alpha   90.00
_cell.angle_beta   90.00
_cell.angle_gamma   90.00
#
_symmetry.space_group_name_H-M   'P 1'
#
loop_
_entity.id
_entity.type
_entity.pdbx_description
1 polymer ?
#
loop_
_entity_poly.entity_id
_entity_poly.type
_entity_poly.pdbx_seq_one_letter_code
_entity_poly.pdbx_strand_id
1 'polypeptide(L)'
;MSSTPSNSEVTNSKADVNLTQALPVLFFLEKIIKLAIEIAPEITGTQLAGLLELKNDAIAACAHSNGLLQVHFTHLATKLEIMTKNMLNAEKGHHDIVSYYKETIAQLQKEKEKLQREIEISNMLDDLEKELAAKKI
;
A
#
# COMPACT_ATOMS: atom_id res chain seq x y z
N MET A 1 23.61 45.10 -9.85
CA MET A 1 23.38 44.33 -8.61
C MET A 1 23.71 42.89 -8.91
N SER A 2 24.81 42.38 -8.34
CA SER A 2 25.35 41.05 -8.60
C SER A 2 25.22 40.24 -7.31
N SER A 3 24.33 39.27 -7.30
CA SER A 3 24.09 38.39 -6.16
C SER A 3 24.42 36.97 -6.60
N THR A 4 25.68 36.58 -6.42
CA THR A 4 26.11 35.18 -6.50
C THR A 4 25.58 34.46 -5.26
N PRO A 5 24.90 33.30 -5.37
CA PRO A 5 24.46 32.56 -4.19
C PRO A 5 25.66 31.92 -3.48
N SER A 6 25.69 32.09 -2.17
CA SER A 6 26.67 31.54 -1.23
C SER A 6 26.69 30.02 -1.27
N ASN A 7 27.90 29.44 -1.28
CA ASN A 7 28.14 28.00 -1.18
C ASN A 7 27.42 27.43 0.04
N SER A 8 26.54 26.44 -0.18
CA SER A 8 25.95 25.66 0.90
C SER A 8 27.05 24.89 1.62
N GLU A 9 27.13 25.09 2.93
CA GLU A 9 27.94 24.28 3.83
C GLU A 9 27.54 22.81 3.67
N VAL A 10 28.41 22.02 3.04
CA VAL A 10 28.33 20.56 3.10
C VAL A 10 28.72 20.19 4.53
N THR A 11 27.72 20.06 5.40
CA THR A 11 27.92 19.48 6.72
C THR A 11 28.29 18.02 6.52
N ASN A 12 29.58 17.70 6.70
CA ASN A 12 30.05 16.33 6.87
C ASN A 12 29.51 15.80 8.20
N SER A 13 28.21 15.53 8.25
CA SER A 13 27.62 14.69 9.28
C SER A 13 28.14 13.29 9.02
N LYS A 14 29.10 12.86 9.82
CA LYS A 14 29.53 11.47 9.88
C LYS A 14 28.27 10.68 10.23
N ALA A 15 27.72 9.95 9.26
CA ALA A 15 26.48 9.22 9.46
C ALA A 15 26.62 8.34 10.70
N ASP A 16 25.72 8.47 11.66
CA ASP A 16 25.60 7.53 12.77
C ASP A 16 25.12 6.20 12.17
N VAL A 17 26.07 5.39 11.72
CA VAL A 17 25.81 4.14 11.05
C VAL A 17 25.43 3.10 12.09
N ASN A 18 24.17 2.65 12.08
CA ASN A 18 23.73 1.57 12.94
C ASN A 18 24.39 0.24 12.52
N LEU A 19 25.44 -0.14 13.24
CA LEU A 19 26.27 -1.32 12.97
C LEU A 19 25.49 -2.65 13.01
N THR A 20 24.31 -2.72 13.65
CA THR A 20 23.49 -3.94 13.62
C THR A 20 23.01 -4.30 12.21
N GLN A 21 22.88 -3.32 11.32
CA GLN A 21 22.48 -3.55 9.92
C GLN A 21 23.59 -4.18 9.06
N ALA A 22 24.85 -4.21 9.52
CA ALA A 22 25.98 -4.78 8.79
C ALA A 22 26.56 -6.07 9.41
N LEU A 23 25.91 -6.65 10.43
CA LEU A 23 26.39 -7.82 11.16
C LEU A 23 26.84 -9.01 10.28
N PRO A 24 26.11 -9.41 9.22
CA PRO A 24 26.56 -10.50 8.36
C PRO A 24 27.85 -10.16 7.60
N VAL A 25 27.97 -8.92 7.13
CA VAL A 25 29.12 -8.44 6.37
C VAL A 25 30.35 -8.30 7.26
N LEU A 26 30.15 -7.81 8.49
CA LEU A 26 31.20 -7.72 9.51
C LEU A 26 31.87 -9.08 9.75
N PHE A 27 31.06 -10.13 9.93
CA PHE A 27 31.52 -11.49 10.19
C PHE A 27 32.37 -12.06 9.04
N PHE A 28 31.93 -11.88 7.79
CA PHE A 28 32.67 -12.38 6.63
C PHE A 28 33.96 -11.60 6.39
N LEU A 29 33.93 -10.27 6.54
CA LEU A 29 35.13 -9.44 6.38
C LEU A 29 36.20 -9.78 7.42
N GLU A 30 35.82 -10.09 8.65
CA GLU A 30 36.77 -10.56 9.66
C GLU A 30 37.45 -11.89 9.31
N LYS A 31 36.69 -12.82 8.73
CA LYS A 31 37.27 -14.08 8.22
C LYS A 31 38.23 -13.84 7.04
N ILE A 32 37.87 -12.93 6.13
CA ILE A 32 38.70 -12.59 4.96
C ILE A 32 40.02 -11.95 5.41
N ILE A 33 39.99 -11.05 6.39
CA ILE A 33 41.23 -10.44 6.92
C ILE A 33 42.13 -11.49 7.56
N LYS A 34 41.57 -12.38 8.39
CA LYS A 34 42.36 -13.48 8.98
C LYS A 34 43.03 -14.35 7.92
N LEU A 35 42.27 -14.73 6.89
CA LEU A 35 42.79 -15.54 5.78
C LEU A 35 43.86 -14.79 4.98
N ALA A 36 43.70 -13.49 4.75
CA ALA A 36 44.68 -12.66 4.06
C ALA A 36 46.01 -12.59 4.82
N ILE A 37 45.96 -12.47 6.15
CA ILE A 37 47.14 -12.49 7.02
C ILE A 37 47.80 -13.88 7.02
N GLU A 38 47.01 -14.96 7.04
CA GLU A 38 47.53 -16.33 7.00
C GLU A 38 48.26 -16.65 5.69
N ILE A 39 47.75 -16.16 4.55
CA ILE A 39 48.32 -16.44 3.22
C ILE A 39 49.50 -15.51 2.89
N ALA A 40 49.51 -14.29 3.44
CA ALA A 40 50.56 -13.30 3.23
C ALA A 40 51.22 -12.89 4.57
N PRO A 41 52.08 -13.75 5.16
CA PRO A 41 52.71 -13.49 6.45
C PRO A 41 53.68 -12.30 6.44
N GLU A 42 54.15 -11.88 5.26
CA GLU A 42 55.03 -10.71 5.07
C GLU A 42 54.25 -9.39 4.87
N ILE A 43 52.93 -9.37 5.12
CA ILE A 43 52.13 -8.16 5.01
C ILE A 43 52.73 -7.05 5.89
N THR A 44 53.03 -5.91 5.27
CA THR A 44 53.57 -4.76 5.99
C THR A 44 52.49 -4.09 6.83
N GLY A 45 52.88 -3.37 7.88
CA GLY A 45 51.93 -2.62 8.72
C GLY A 45 51.04 -1.65 7.91
N THR A 46 51.57 -1.07 6.83
CA THR A 46 50.86 -0.17 5.92
C THR A 46 49.79 -0.90 5.10
N GLN A 47 50.09 -2.10 4.61
CA GLN A 47 49.13 -2.94 3.87
C GLN A 47 48.02 -3.46 4.80
N LEU A 48 48.37 -3.83 6.03
CA LEU A 48 47.39 -4.24 7.04
C LEU A 48 46.46 -3.07 7.43
N ALA A 49 47.00 -1.86 7.56
CA ALA A 49 46.21 -0.67 7.82
C ALA A 49 45.21 -0.38 6.68
N GLY A 50 45.66 -0.45 5.42
CA GLY A 50 44.77 -0.30 4.26
C GLY A 50 43.69 -1.37 4.16
N LEU A 51 44.00 -2.61 4.54
CA LEU A 51 43.01 -3.70 4.59
C LEU A 51 41.94 -3.47 5.66
N LEU A 52 42.32 -2.94 6.82
CA LEU A 52 41.39 -2.59 7.90
C LEU A 52 40.51 -1.40 7.53
N GLU A 53 41.07 -0.41 6.84
CA GLU A 53 40.32 0.73 6.30
C GLU A 53 39.27 0.26 5.29
N LEU A 54 39.66 -0.57 4.31
CA LEU A 54 38.74 -1.15 3.34
C LEU A 54 37.61 -1.96 3.99
N LYS A 55 37.91 -2.71 5.07
CA LYS A 55 36.88 -3.40 5.86
C LYS A 55 35.87 -2.39 6.43
N ASN A 56 36.35 -1.32 7.05
CA ASN A 56 35.48 -0.32 7.66
C ASN A 56 34.60 0.39 6.63
N ASP A 57 35.17 0.73 5.47
CA ASP A 57 34.43 1.34 4.36
C ASP A 57 33.36 0.39 3.82
N ALA A 58 33.69 -0.89 3.66
CA ALA A 58 32.72 -1.90 3.23
C ALA A 58 31.57 -2.06 4.23
N ILE A 59 31.86 -2.07 5.53
CA ILE A 59 30.84 -2.10 6.60
C ILE A 59 29.94 -0.87 6.51
N ALA A 60 30.52 0.32 6.37
CA ALA A 60 29.78 1.57 6.28
C ALA A 60 28.88 1.62 5.04
N ALA A 61 29.40 1.21 3.88
CA ALA A 61 28.63 1.14 2.63
C ALA A 61 27.47 0.14 2.74
N CYS A 62 27.70 -1.05 3.31
CA CYS A 62 26.65 -2.05 3.50
C CYS A 62 25.58 -1.59 4.48
N ALA A 63 25.97 -1.00 5.61
CA ALA A 63 25.00 -0.47 6.56
C ALA A 63 24.17 0.67 5.95
N HIS A 64 24.81 1.58 5.19
CA HIS A 64 24.09 2.64 4.49
C HIS A 64 23.09 2.08 3.47
N SER A 65 23.52 1.12 2.65
CA SER A 65 22.65 0.45 1.67
C SER A 65 21.47 -0.26 2.34
N ASN A 66 21.72 -0.99 3.42
CA ASN A 66 20.68 -1.69 4.18
C ASN A 66 19.71 -0.69 4.85
N GLY A 67 20.20 0.44 5.35
CA GLY A 67 19.38 1.53 5.86
C GLY A 67 18.44 2.10 4.80
N LEU A 68 18.95 2.36 3.59
CA LEU A 68 18.13 2.82 2.47
C LEU A 68 17.05 1.79 2.08
N LEU A 69 17.41 0.50 2.02
CA LEU A 69 16.46 -0.58 1.75
C LEU A 69 15.38 -0.65 2.84
N GLN A 70 15.76 -0.53 4.12
CA GLN A 70 14.82 -0.55 5.23
C GLN A 70 13.82 0.60 5.13
N VAL A 71 14.28 1.83 4.82
CA VAL A 71 13.41 2.99 4.62
C VAL A 71 12.46 2.74 3.45
N HIS A 72 12.97 2.24 2.32
CA HIS A 72 12.17 1.94 1.14
C HIS A 72 11.08 0.89 1.44
N PHE A 73 11.43 -0.22 2.10
CA PHE A 73 10.46 -1.26 2.44
C PHE A 73 9.44 -0.79 3.48
N THR A 74 9.85 0.02 4.46
CA THR A 74 8.93 0.62 5.43
C THR A 74 7.92 1.52 4.73
N HIS A 75 8.38 2.39 3.82
CA HIS A 75 7.50 3.25 3.03
C HIS A 75 6.52 2.43 2.17
N LEU A 76 7.00 1.38 1.51
CA LEU A 76 6.17 0.50 0.70
C LEU A 76 5.11 -0.22 1.55
N ALA A 77 5.49 -0.73 2.73
CA ALA A 77 4.57 -1.37 3.66
C ALA A 77 3.43 -0.42 4.08
N THR A 78 3.77 0.81 4.48
CA THR A 78 2.77 1.83 4.85
C THR A 78 1.83 2.16 3.68
N LYS A 79 2.37 2.28 2.46
CA LYS A 79 1.55 2.53 1.26
C LYS A 79 0.54 1.40 1.01
N LEU A 80 0.98 0.15 1.14
CA LEU A 80 0.13 -1.02 0.96
C LEU A 80 -0.94 -1.11 2.05
N GLU A 81 -0.61 -0.77 3.30
CA GLU A 81 -1.58 -0.73 4.39
C GLU A 81 -2.71 0.29 4.13
N ILE A 82 -2.36 1.50 3.69
CA ILE A 82 -3.33 2.54 3.33
C ILE A 82 -4.21 2.08 2.17
N MET A 83 -3.61 1.49 1.12
CA MET A 83 -4.36 0.99 -0.03
C MET A 83 -5.37 -0.10 0.37
N THR A 84 -4.95 -1.02 1.26
CA THR A 84 -5.81 -2.09 1.78
C THR A 84 -7.00 -1.52 2.57
N LYS A 85 -6.76 -0.53 3.45
CA LYS A 85 -7.84 0.15 4.19
C LYS A 85 -8.83 0.84 3.26
N ASN A 86 -8.33 1.50 2.22
CA ASN A 86 -9.18 2.18 1.24
C ASN A 86 -10.04 1.18 0.45
N MET A 87 -9.46 0.04 0.05
CA MET A 87 -10.21 -1.02 -0.63
C MET A 87 -11.32 -1.60 0.25
N LEU A 88 -11.02 -1.90 1.52
CA LEU A 88 -12.02 -2.41 2.47
C LEU A 88 -13.19 -1.43 2.67
N ASN A 89 -12.89 -0.13 2.76
CA ASN A 89 -13.92 0.90 2.88
C ASN A 89 -14.77 1.01 1.61
N ALA A 90 -14.15 0.89 0.43
CA ALA A 90 -14.86 0.89 -0.85
C ALA A 90 -15.78 -0.33 -0.99
N GLU A 91 -15.30 -1.53 -0.62
CA GLU A 91 -16.11 -2.75 -0.61
C GLU A 91 -17.34 -2.63 0.31
N LYS A 92 -17.14 -2.05 1.51
CA LYS A 92 -18.25 -1.78 2.42
C LYS A 92 -19.27 -0.81 1.81
N GLY A 93 -18.81 0.30 1.24
CA GLY A 93 -19.69 1.26 0.57
C GLY A 93 -20.47 0.64 -0.61
N HIS A 94 -19.82 -0.21 -1.39
CA HIS A 94 -20.47 -0.96 -2.47
C HIS A 94 -21.53 -1.93 -1.93
N HIS A 95 -21.24 -2.63 -0.83
CA HIS A 95 -22.19 -3.53 -0.18
C HIS A 95 -23.46 -2.79 0.31
N ASP A 96 -23.28 -1.63 0.93
CA ASP A 96 -24.39 -0.80 1.43
C ASP A 96 -25.27 -0.31 0.26
N ILE A 97 -24.66 0.16 -0.83
CA ILE A 97 -25.37 0.59 -2.05
C ILE A 97 -26.15 -0.58 -2.69
N VAL A 98 -25.53 -1.74 -2.82
CA VAL A 98 -26.18 -2.93 -3.39
C VAL A 98 -27.37 -3.36 -2.53
N SER A 99 -27.24 -3.30 -1.20
CA SER A 99 -28.31 -3.64 -0.27
C SER A 99 -29.49 -2.67 -0.41
N TYR A 100 -29.20 -1.36 -0.45
CA TYR A 100 -30.22 -0.32 -0.70
C TYR A 100 -30.99 -0.54 -2.01
N TYR A 101 -30.29 -0.84 -3.11
CA TYR A 101 -30.96 -1.10 -4.39
C TYR A 101 -31.80 -2.38 -4.38
N LYS A 102 -31.34 -3.44 -3.71
CA LYS A 102 -32.13 -4.67 -3.54
C LYS A 102 -33.44 -4.39 -2.80
N GLU A 103 -33.39 -3.64 -1.70
CA GLU A 103 -34.58 -3.25 -0.95
C GLU A 103 -35.53 -2.40 -1.79
N THR A 104 -34.98 -1.42 -2.51
CA THR A 104 -35.75 -0.54 -3.40
C THR A 104 -36.44 -1.33 -4.51
N ILE A 105 -35.74 -2.28 -5.14
CA ILE A 105 -36.33 -3.15 -6.19
C ILE A 105 -37.45 -4.01 -5.60
N ALA A 106 -37.26 -4.59 -4.41
CA ALA A 106 -38.29 -5.39 -3.76
C ALA A 106 -39.54 -4.56 -3.41
N GLN A 107 -39.36 -3.31 -3.00
CA GLN A 107 -40.47 -2.38 -2.74
C GLN A 107 -41.23 -2.04 -4.03
N LEU A 108 -40.52 -1.69 -5.11
CA LEU A 108 -41.13 -1.40 -6.41
C LEU A 108 -41.88 -2.60 -7.00
N GLN A 109 -41.38 -3.82 -6.77
CA GLN A 109 -42.08 -5.04 -7.18
C GLN A 109 -43.42 -5.21 -6.45
N LYS A 110 -43.46 -4.96 -5.14
CA LYS A 110 -44.72 -4.98 -4.36
C LYS A 110 -45.71 -3.92 -4.83
N GLU A 111 -45.24 -2.71 -5.09
CA GLU A 111 -46.09 -1.63 -5.60
C GLU A 111 -46.64 -1.93 -6.99
N LYS A 112 -45.80 -2.50 -7.87
CA LYS A 112 -46.23 -2.97 -9.20
C LYS A 112 -47.34 -4.02 -9.09
N GLU A 113 -47.19 -5.02 -8.21
CA GLU A 113 -48.22 -6.05 -8.00
C GLU A 113 -49.54 -5.46 -7.48
N LYS A 114 -49.45 -4.45 -6.59
CA LYS A 114 -50.63 -3.75 -6.08
C LYS A 114 -51.36 -3.00 -7.20
N LEU A 115 -50.64 -2.21 -7.99
CA LEU A 115 -51.22 -1.45 -9.10
C LEU A 115 -51.83 -2.37 -10.16
N GLN A 116 -51.19 -3.52 -10.42
CA GLN A 116 -51.74 -4.52 -11.35
C GLN A 116 -53.11 -5.03 -10.89
N ARG A 117 -53.27 -5.33 -9.59
CA ARG A 117 -54.57 -5.72 -9.03
C ARG A 117 -55.60 -4.60 -9.09
N GLU A 118 -55.19 -3.36 -8.83
CA GLU A 118 -56.09 -2.20 -8.93
C GLU A 118 -56.60 -2.00 -10.37
N ILE A 119 -55.74 -2.20 -11.38
CA ILE A 119 -56.12 -2.16 -12.81
C ILE A 119 -57.12 -3.29 -13.13
N GLU A 120 -56.87 -4.51 -12.66
CA GLU A 120 -57.78 -5.65 -12.87
C GLU A 120 -59.17 -5.38 -12.29
N ILE A 121 -59.23 -4.86 -11.05
CA ILE A 121 -60.51 -4.47 -10.41
C ILE A 121 -61.21 -3.37 -11.22
N SER A 122 -60.48 -2.35 -11.67
CA SER A 122 -61.05 -1.27 -12.48
C SER A 122 -61.68 -1.79 -13.77
N ASN A 123 -60.98 -2.69 -14.48
CA ASN A 123 -61.51 -3.30 -15.70
C ASN A 123 -62.79 -4.11 -15.43
N MET A 124 -62.83 -4.87 -14.33
CA MET A 124 -64.03 -5.63 -13.93
C MET A 124 -65.21 -4.71 -13.61
N LEU A 125 -64.97 -3.57 -12.95
CA LEU A 125 -66.01 -2.59 -12.65
C LEU A 125 -66.56 -1.94 -13.92
N ASP A 126 -65.69 -1.58 -14.87
CA ASP A 126 -66.10 -1.04 -16.18
C ASP A 126 -66.97 -2.03 -16.96
N ASP A 127 -66.62 -3.31 -16.94
CA ASP A 127 -67.40 -4.36 -17.62
C ASP A 127 -68.78 -4.57 -16.96
N LEU A 128 -68.84 -4.56 -15.62
CA LEU A 128 -70.12 -4.59 -14.89
C LEU A 128 -70.99 -3.37 -15.21
N GLU A 129 -70.41 -2.17 -15.30
CA GLU A 129 -71.15 -0.96 -15.66
C GLU A 129 -71.74 -1.07 -17.08
N LYS A 130 -70.98 -1.58 -18.05
CA LYS A 130 -71.47 -1.84 -19.41
C LYS A 130 -72.60 -2.87 -19.44
N GLU A 131 -72.47 -3.98 -18.70
CA GLU A 131 -73.52 -5.00 -18.61
C GLU A 131 -74.81 -4.47 -17.97
N LEU A 132 -74.69 -3.68 -16.90
CA LEU A 132 -75.84 -3.05 -16.24
C LEU A 132 -76.53 -2.04 -17.16
N ALA A 133 -75.76 -1.23 -17.89
CA ALA A 133 -76.31 -0.31 -18.88
C ALA A 133 -77.04 -1.05 -20.01
N ALA A 134 -76.48 -2.17 -20.49
CA ALA A 134 -77.10 -3.00 -21.53
C ALA A 134 -78.42 -3.67 -21.08
N LYS A 135 -78.57 -3.98 -19.78
CA LYS A 135 -79.80 -4.57 -19.20
C LYS A 135 -80.88 -3.56 -18.83
N LYS A 136 -80.63 -2.25 -18.95
CA LYS A 136 -81.57 -1.18 -18.57
C LYS A 136 -82.59 -0.81 -19.67
N ILE A 137 -82.84 -1.75 -20.60
CA ILE A 137 -83.84 -1.72 -21.68
C ILE A 137 -84.88 -2.81 -21.37
#